data_AF-A0AAN6YN46-F1
#
_entry.id   AF-A0AAN6YN46-F1
#
_cell.length_a   1.000
_cell.length_b   1.000
_cell.length_c   1.000
_cell.angle_alpha   90.00
_cell.angle_beta   90.00
_cell.angle_gamma   90.00
#
_symmetry.space_group_name_H-M   'P 1'
#
loop_
_entity.id
_entity.type
_entity.pdbx_description
1 polymer ?
#
loop_
_entity_poly.entity_id
_entity_poly.type
_entity_poly.pdbx_seq_one_letter_code
_entity_poly.pdbx_strand_id
1 'polypeptide(L)'
;MSPPCQSFHPSKLPLHVQVGPDHRVRKVDNTQDKQIDLLRDCALKSLVQYECVVTRPEKRNSPVKCYPIERLFRQCEDKKGKFMVETTSWEAEVGGRNNNNPNPDGVISHVLEEERHKQEFRERERHF
;
A
#
# COMPACT_ATOMS: atom_id res chain seq x y z
N MET A 1 18.25 0.66 12.41
CA MET A 1 17.48 -0.59 12.36
C MET A 1 16.01 -0.23 12.42
N SER A 2 15.21 -0.58 11.40
CA SER A 2 13.76 -0.36 11.45
C SER A 2 13.16 -1.30 12.49
N PRO A 3 12.23 -0.82 13.34
CA PRO A 3 11.59 -1.69 14.34
C PRO A 3 10.76 -2.77 13.63
N PRO A 4 10.59 -3.96 14.24
CA PRO A 4 9.73 -4.99 13.70
C PRO A 4 8.29 -4.47 13.57
N CYS A 5 7.76 -4.46 12.36
CA CYS A 5 6.37 -4.11 12.07
C CYS A 5 5.52 -5.38 12.11
N GLN A 6 4.42 -5.36 12.87
CA GLN A 6 3.46 -6.47 12.87
C GLN A 6 2.61 -6.41 11.60
N SER A 7 2.64 -7.49 10.81
CA SER A 7 1.75 -7.65 9.65
C SER A 7 0.39 -8.19 10.09
N PHE A 8 -0.68 -7.69 9.46
CA PHE A 8 -2.05 -8.15 9.68
C PHE A 8 -2.88 -7.91 8.41
N HIS A 9 -4.01 -8.59 8.29
CA HIS A 9 -4.92 -8.45 7.15
C HIS A 9 -5.58 -7.05 7.16
N PRO A 10 -5.73 -6.34 6.02
CA PRO A 10 -6.25 -4.97 5.98
C PRO A 10 -7.61 -4.80 6.66
N SER A 11 -8.52 -5.77 6.52
CA SER A 11 -9.80 -5.80 7.26
C SER A 11 -9.71 -5.64 8.79
N LYS A 12 -8.56 -5.91 9.42
CA LYS A 12 -8.34 -5.70 10.86
C LYS A 12 -7.86 -4.28 11.20
N LEU A 13 -7.64 -3.43 10.21
CA LEU A 13 -7.17 -2.05 10.41
C LEU A 13 -8.05 -1.23 11.38
N PRO A 14 -9.40 -1.29 11.33
CA PRO A 14 -10.24 -0.56 12.27
C PRO A 14 -10.03 -0.97 13.74
N LEU A 15 -9.56 -2.19 14.00
CA LEU A 15 -9.21 -2.66 15.33
C LEU A 15 -7.80 -2.21 15.74
N HIS A 16 -6.83 -2.33 14.84
CA HIS A 16 -5.43 -1.99 15.13
C HIS A 16 -5.22 -0.49 15.33
N VAL A 17 -5.98 0.37 14.63
CA VAL A 17 -5.86 1.83 14.80
C VAL A 17 -6.21 2.30 16.21
N GLN A 18 -7.03 1.54 16.94
CA GLN A 18 -7.41 1.86 18.31
C GLN A 18 -6.25 1.72 19.30
N VAL A 19 -5.16 1.03 18.93
CA VAL A 19 -4.03 0.77 19.82
C VAL A 19 -2.84 1.64 19.40
N GLY A 20 -2.26 2.33 20.38
CA GLY A 20 -1.07 3.16 20.19
C GLY A 20 0.21 2.34 20.08
N PRO A 21 1.34 2.98 19.72
CA PRO A 21 2.66 2.33 19.70
C PRO A 21 3.11 1.81 21.07
N ASP A 22 2.51 2.32 22.16
CA ASP A 22 2.72 1.87 23.54
C ASP A 22 1.90 0.61 23.90
N HIS A 23 1.24 -0.01 22.91
CA HIS A 23 0.31 -1.14 23.08
C HIS A 23 -0.88 -0.84 23.99
N ARG A 24 -1.18 0.44 24.22
CA ARG A 24 -2.35 0.88 24.99
C ARG A 24 -3.44 1.38 24.07
N VAL A 25 -4.69 1.21 24.48
CA VAL A 25 -5.82 1.77 23.75
C VAL A 25 -5.73 3.29 23.75
N ARG A 26 -5.85 3.89 22.57
CA ARG A 26 -5.88 5.33 22.35
C ARG A 26 -7.09 5.93 23.05
N LYS A 27 -6.92 7.13 23.60
CA LYS A 27 -8.00 7.89 24.21
C LYS A 27 -8.38 9.00 23.25
N VAL A 28 -9.67 9.14 22.95
CA VAL A 28 -10.18 10.24 22.13
C VAL A 28 -10.82 11.26 23.08
N ASP A 29 -10.48 12.54 22.93
CA ASP A 29 -11.11 13.61 23.70
C ASP A 29 -12.36 14.09 22.92
N ASN A 30 -13.54 13.96 23.52
CA ASN A 30 -14.82 14.56 23.11
C ASN A 30 -15.71 13.88 22.02
N THR A 31 -15.88 12.57 22.05
CA THR A 31 -17.03 11.92 21.38
C THR A 31 -17.76 10.96 22.32
N GLN A 32 -19.09 10.88 22.19
CA GLN A 32 -19.90 9.81 22.82
C GLN A 32 -19.35 8.42 22.46
N ASP A 33 -18.70 8.33 21.30
CA ASP A 33 -17.95 7.17 20.85
C ASP A 33 -16.51 7.17 21.40
N LYS A 34 -16.18 6.08 22.09
CA LYS A 34 -14.85 5.83 22.69
C LYS A 34 -13.83 5.27 21.69
N GLN A 35 -14.17 5.18 20.41
CA GLN A 35 -13.38 4.53 19.37
C GLN A 35 -13.27 5.41 18.14
N ILE A 36 -12.13 5.32 17.47
CA ILE A 36 -11.83 6.06 16.23
C ILE A 36 -12.50 5.34 15.06
N ASP A 37 -13.39 6.01 14.35
CA ASP A 37 -13.92 5.54 13.08
C ASP A 37 -13.07 6.10 11.91
N LEU A 38 -12.46 5.23 11.11
CA LEU A 38 -11.55 5.63 10.02
C LEU A 38 -12.24 6.46 8.92
N LEU A 39 -13.54 6.24 8.68
CA LEU A 39 -14.28 6.94 7.63
C LEU A 39 -14.78 8.30 8.10
N ARG A 40 -15.27 8.36 9.35
CA ARG A 40 -15.89 9.54 9.94
C ARG A 40 -14.87 10.48 10.58
N ASP A 41 -13.91 9.94 11.31
CA ASP A 41 -13.03 10.73 12.20
C ASP A 41 -11.67 11.04 11.57
N CYS A 42 -11.29 10.36 10.48
CA CYS A 42 -9.98 10.50 9.86
C CYS A 42 -10.03 10.99 8.40
N ALA A 43 -9.29 12.07 8.12
CA ALA A 43 -9.23 12.65 6.78
C ALA A 43 -8.37 11.80 5.83
N LEU A 44 -8.92 11.45 4.67
CA LEU A 44 -8.19 10.76 3.61
C LEU A 44 -7.19 11.68 2.91
N LYS A 45 -5.97 11.18 2.70
CA LYS A 45 -4.85 11.82 2.02
C LYS A 45 -4.25 10.83 1.03
N SER A 46 -3.68 11.34 -0.07
CA SER A 46 -2.91 10.54 -1.02
C SER A 46 -1.50 11.08 -1.17
N LEU A 47 -0.57 10.18 -1.47
CA LEU A 47 0.82 10.49 -1.80
C LEU A 47 1.27 9.58 -2.93
N VAL A 48 1.82 10.16 -3.99
CA VAL A 48 2.46 9.38 -5.06
C VAL A 48 3.89 9.06 -4.64
N GLN A 49 4.21 7.78 -4.60
CA GLN A 49 5.56 7.25 -4.42
C GLN A 49 6.02 6.60 -5.73
N TYR A 50 7.28 6.20 -5.81
CA TYR A 50 7.81 5.45 -6.94
C TYR A 50 8.40 4.13 -6.47
N GLU A 51 7.97 3.04 -7.08
CA GLU A 51 8.62 1.74 -6.93
C GLU A 51 9.55 1.51 -8.11
N CYS A 52 10.82 1.23 -7.80
CA CYS A 52 11.86 1.04 -8.79
C CYS A 52 12.30 -0.42 -8.81
N VAL A 53 12.25 -1.04 -9.99
CA VAL A 53 12.65 -2.43 -10.23
C VAL A 53 13.85 -2.45 -11.16
N VAL A 54 14.87 -3.23 -10.80
CA VAL A 54 15.97 -3.54 -11.70
C VAL A 54 15.50 -4.61 -12.67
N THR A 55 15.44 -4.29 -13.97
CA THR A 55 14.81 -5.17 -14.97
C THR A 55 15.47 -6.55 -15.08
N ARG A 56 16.80 -6.60 -14.90
CA ARG A 56 17.65 -7.79 -15.00
C ARG A 56 18.72 -7.75 -13.90
N PRO A 57 18.39 -8.11 -12.66
CA PRO A 57 19.30 -7.97 -11.51
C PRO A 57 20.60 -8.78 -11.67
N GLU A 58 20.60 -9.82 -12.51
CA GLU A 58 21.75 -10.64 -12.83
C GLU A 58 22.75 -9.98 -13.79
N LYS A 59 22.36 -8.93 -14.53
CA LYS A 59 23.22 -8.23 -15.49
C LYS A 59 23.76 -6.94 -14.91
N ARG A 60 25.08 -6.79 -14.96
CA ARG A 60 25.75 -5.51 -14.65
C ARG A 60 25.19 -4.40 -15.56
N ASN A 61 24.91 -3.24 -14.98
CA ASN A 61 24.32 -2.07 -15.65
C ASN A 61 22.92 -2.32 -16.24
N SER A 62 22.13 -3.24 -15.67
CA SER A 62 20.72 -3.37 -16.04
C SER A 62 19.95 -2.05 -15.81
N PRO A 63 19.03 -1.69 -16.72
CA PRO A 63 18.19 -0.51 -16.54
C PRO A 63 17.26 -0.67 -15.32
N VAL A 64 17.10 0.44 -14.61
CA VAL A 64 16.12 0.61 -13.52
C VAL A 64 14.88 1.25 -14.11
N LYS A 65 13.71 0.65 -13.86
CA LYS A 65 12.42 1.23 -14.24
C LYS A 65 11.68 1.60 -12.96
N CYS A 66 11.20 2.83 -12.88
CA CYS A 66 10.42 3.32 -11.76
C CYS A 66 9.00 3.60 -12.19
N TYR A 67 8.03 3.13 -11.41
CA TYR A 67 6.61 3.28 -11.69
C TYR A 67 5.95 4.05 -10.54
N PRO A 68 5.04 5.01 -10.84
CA PRO A 68 4.32 5.72 -9.81
C PRO A 68 3.32 4.79 -9.11
N ILE A 69 3.27 4.86 -7.79
CA ILE A 69 2.33 4.14 -6.93
C ILE A 69 1.61 5.15 -6.05
N GLU A 70 0.29 5.13 -6.10
CA GLU A 70 -0.54 5.93 -5.19
C GLU A 70 -0.64 5.21 -3.84
N ARG A 71 -0.21 5.89 -2.78
CA ARG A 71 -0.38 5.47 -1.39
C ARG A 71 -1.46 6.30 -0.73
N LEU A 72 -2.37 5.64 -0.02
CA LEU A 72 -3.47 6.28 0.69
C LEU A 72 -3.20 6.27 2.18
N PHE A 73 -3.52 7.38 2.84
CA PHE A 73 -3.34 7.55 4.27
C PHE A 73 -4.56 8.21 4.90
N ARG A 74 -4.89 7.80 6.12
CA ARG A 74 -5.87 8.47 6.97
C ARG A 74 -5.14 9.27 8.04
N GLN A 75 -5.42 10.56 8.12
CA GLN A 75 -4.96 11.42 9.22
C GLN A 75 -6.01 11.42 10.32
N CYS A 76 -5.70 10.78 11.44
CA CYS A 76 -6.55 10.65 12.61
C CYS A 76 -6.06 11.55 13.77
N GLU A 77 -6.86 11.68 14.81
CA GLU A 77 -6.53 12.44 16.01
C GLU A 77 -6.95 11.69 17.27
N ASP A 78 -6.06 11.65 18.26
CA ASP A 78 -6.33 11.18 19.61
C ASP A 78 -5.93 12.24 20.64
N LYS A 79 -6.07 11.94 21.94
CA LYS A 79 -5.72 12.86 23.05
C LYS A 79 -4.24 13.29 23.04
N LYS A 80 -3.34 12.50 22.45
CA LYS A 80 -1.92 12.82 22.31
C LYS A 80 -1.62 13.63 21.04
N GLY A 81 -2.59 13.78 20.14
CA GLY A 81 -2.52 14.60 18.94
C GLY A 81 -2.82 13.84 17.65
N LYS A 82 -2.41 14.42 16.52
CA LYS A 82 -2.64 13.87 15.19
C LYS A 82 -1.63 12.78 14.84
N PHE A 83 -2.10 11.77 14.12
CA PHE A 83 -1.26 10.69 13.62
C PHE A 83 -1.73 10.20 12.24
N MET A 84 -0.83 9.57 11.51
CA MET A 84 -1.08 9.04 10.17
C MET A 84 -1.17 7.53 10.20
N VAL A 85 -2.06 6.97 9.39
CA VAL A 85 -2.23 5.53 9.18
C VAL A 85 -2.15 5.29 7.68
N GLU A 86 -1.27 4.39 7.23
CA GLU A 86 -1.31 3.94 5.84
C GLU A 86 -2.52 3.03 5.65
N THR A 87 -3.36 3.33 4.67
CA THR A 87 -4.64 2.65 4.44
C THR A 87 -4.79 2.10 3.03
N THR A 88 -3.77 2.19 2.17
CA THR A 88 -3.80 1.76 0.75
C THR A 88 -4.57 0.46 0.51
N SER A 89 -4.20 -0.63 1.19
CA SER A 89 -4.88 -1.94 1.02
C SER A 89 -6.27 -1.98 1.64
N TRP A 90 -6.53 -1.20 2.70
CA TRP A 90 -7.85 -1.15 3.34
C TRP A 90 -8.87 -0.36 2.50
N GLU A 91 -8.45 0.77 1.90
CA GLU A 91 -9.32 1.53 0.99
C GLU A 91 -9.68 0.71 -0.25
N ALA A 92 -8.80 -0.18 -0.71
CA ALA A 92 -9.10 -1.10 -1.80
C ALA A 92 -10.20 -2.12 -1.43
N GLU A 93 -10.21 -2.60 -0.18
CA GLU A 93 -11.25 -3.52 0.32
C GLU A 93 -12.58 -2.81 0.56
N VAL A 94 -12.55 -1.64 1.22
CA VAL A 94 -13.76 -0.87 1.56
C VAL A 94 -14.37 -0.19 0.33
N GLY A 95 -13.53 0.26 -0.60
CA GLY A 95 -13.92 0.88 -1.86
C GLY A 95 -14.25 -0.10 -2.98
N GLY A 96 -14.41 -1.40 -2.67
CA GLY A 96 -14.57 -2.48 -3.65
C GLY A 96 -15.78 -2.34 -4.59
N ARG A 97 -15.61 -1.58 -5.67
CA ARG A 97 -16.05 -1.76 -7.08
C ARG A 97 -16.16 -0.40 -7.79
N ASN A 98 -15.03 0.22 -8.12
CA ASN A 98 -14.95 1.03 -9.33
C ASN A 98 -13.73 0.55 -10.11
N ASN A 99 -13.99 -0.27 -11.14
CA ASN A 99 -13.04 -1.04 -11.97
C ASN A 99 -12.07 -0.20 -12.82
N ASN A 100 -11.65 0.99 -12.39
CA ASN A 100 -10.82 1.87 -13.21
C ASN A 100 -9.41 2.14 -12.67
N ASN A 101 -9.01 1.52 -11.54
CA ASN A 101 -7.62 1.61 -11.11
C ASN A 101 -7.05 0.20 -10.93
N PRO A 102 -6.20 -0.27 -11.86
CA PRO A 102 -5.65 -1.60 -11.74
C PRO A 102 -4.77 -1.65 -10.48
N ASN A 103 -5.04 -2.64 -9.64
CA ASN A 103 -4.25 -2.96 -8.45
C ASN A 103 -2.74 -2.88 -8.80
N PRO A 104 -1.92 -2.06 -8.12
CA PRO A 104 -0.50 -1.93 -8.47
C PRO A 104 0.24 -3.27 -8.39
N ASP A 105 -0.14 -4.17 -7.47
CA ASP A 105 0.42 -5.52 -7.39
C ASP A 105 0.06 -6.38 -8.61
N GLY A 106 -1.12 -6.15 -9.19
CA GLY A 106 -1.60 -6.79 -10.41
C GLY A 106 -0.96 -6.22 -11.68
N VAL A 107 -0.72 -4.90 -11.72
CA VAL A 107 -0.02 -4.24 -12.84
C VAL A 107 1.43 -4.74 -12.91
N ILE A 108 2.12 -4.81 -11.79
CA ILE A 108 3.51 -5.30 -11.74
C ILE A 108 3.55 -6.77 -12.17
N SER A 109 2.65 -7.61 -11.66
CA SER A 109 2.57 -9.02 -12.05
C SER A 109 2.30 -9.19 -13.55
N HIS A 110 1.34 -8.45 -14.11
CA HIS A 110 1.00 -8.51 -15.53
C HIS A 110 2.12 -7.98 -16.43
N VAL A 111 2.78 -6.88 -16.06
CA VAL A 111 3.93 -6.34 -16.81
C VAL A 111 5.12 -7.30 -16.78
N LEU A 112 5.39 -7.94 -15.63
CA LEU A 112 6.45 -8.95 -15.51
C LEU A 112 6.14 -10.20 -16.33
N GLU A 113 4.87 -10.61 -16.41
CA GLU A 113 4.43 -11.78 -17.18
C GLU A 113 4.44 -11.50 -18.69
N GLU A 114 4.03 -10.31 -19.11
CA GLU A 114 4.09 -9.88 -20.51
C GLU A 114 5.54 -9.74 -21.01
N GLU A 115 6.46 -9.23 -20.18
CA GLU A 115 7.88 -9.16 -20.50
C GLU A 115 8.54 -10.54 -20.59
N ARG A 116 8.12 -11.51 -19.76
CA ARG A 116 8.58 -12.90 -19.86
C ARG A 116 8.18 -13.52 -21.20
N HIS A 117 6.94 -13.33 -21.62
CA HIS A 117 6.43 -13.87 -22.88
C HIS A 117 7.10 -13.22 -24.11
N LYS A 118 7.41 -11.91 -24.03
CA LYS A 118 8.21 -11.19 -25.06
C LYS A 118 9.67 -11.62 -25.11
N GLN A 119 10.23 -12.14 -24.02
CA GLN A 119 11.57 -12.72 -24.01
C GLN A 119 11.59 -14.12 -24.63
N GLU A 120 10.61 -14.97 -24.30
CA GLU A 120 10.47 -16.31 -24.89
C GLU A 120 10.23 -16.26 -26.40
N PHE A 121 9.41 -15.30 -26.87
CA PHE A 121 9.16 -15.12 -28.32
C PHE A 121 10.44 -14.71 -29.06
N ARG A 122 11.22 -13.76 -28.50
CA ARG A 122 12.51 -13.32 -29.07
C ARG A 122 13.60 -14.39 -29.00
N GLU A 123 13.50 -15.36 -28.12
CA GLU A 123 14.40 -16.51 -28.10
C GLU A 123 14.05 -17.54 -29.17
N ARG A 124 12.76 -17.78 -29.44
CA ARG A 124 12.33 -18.66 -30.54
C ARG A 124 12.68 -18.10 -31.92
N GLU A 125 12.55 -16.79 -32.14
CA GLU A 125 12.92 -16.16 -33.42
C GLU A 125 14.43 -16.15 -33.70
N ARG A 126 15.29 -16.32 -32.69
CA ARG A 126 16.75 -16.42 -32.88
C ARG A 126 17.25 -17.82 -33.22
N HIS A 127 16.36 -18.82 -33.17
CA HIS A 127 16.68 -20.23 -33.47
C HIS A 127 16.11 -20.72 -34.82
N PHE A 128 15.50 -19.82 -35.59
CA PHE A 128 15.18 -19.98 -37.02
C PHE A 128 16.15 -19.14 -37.87
#